data_AF-A0A3G3GMF8-F1
#
_entry.id   AF-A0A3G3GMF8-F1
#
_cell.length_a   1.000
_cell.length_b   1.000
_cell.length_c   1.000
_cell.angle_alpha   90.00
_cell.angle_beta   90.00
_cell.angle_gamma   90.00
#
_symmetry.space_group_name_H-M   'P 1'
#
loop_
_entity.id
_entity.type
_entity.pdbx_description
1 polymer ?
#
loop_
_entity_poly.entity_id
_entity_poly.type
_entity_poly.pdbx_seq_one_letter_code
_entity_poly.pdbx_strand_id
1 'polypeptide(L)'
;MHLDITKAQALQEYLQAKGWLKEYEPIFSLEIPGEGNMNYTLRVRTHDRTLIVKQARPYVEKYPQISAPCERAVVEAHFYEKIQEFASIQTFMPALIGVDESACILALEDLGTSSDYTFLYQPQQKLSMVEAEALAHFLAMLHQLTWEETLDGTFANRAMRVLNHEHIFKFPFVENNGFDLDSLHDGFQMISMAYKVDPYLKKKVEELGHVYLSDGHSLLHGDFYPGSWLKTDSGLKVIDPEFCFYGCPEFDLGVLTAHLMMSKQDEDTIRKVYQAYGDVKNPQLVDQFTGVEIMRRLLGLAQLPLSLSLLDKEELLETAYEMIMK
;
A
#
# COMPACT_ATOMS: atom_id res chain seq x y z
N MET A 1 0.76 13.49 22.12
CA MET A 1 1.31 12.17 22.54
C MET A 1 2.34 11.71 21.51
N HIS A 2 3.42 11.05 21.92
CA HIS A 2 4.36 10.39 20.99
C HIS A 2 4.42 8.91 21.36
N LEU A 3 4.01 8.03 20.43
CA LEU A 3 3.98 6.60 20.65
C LEU A 3 5.40 6.04 20.77
N ASP A 4 5.59 5.21 21.79
CA ASP A 4 6.84 4.61 22.18
C ASP A 4 6.54 3.35 23.00
N ILE A 5 7.03 2.19 22.55
CA ILE A 5 6.83 0.90 23.21
C ILE A 5 7.27 0.89 24.68
N THR A 6 8.21 1.76 25.06
CA THR A 6 8.73 1.83 26.43
C THR A 6 7.83 2.63 27.38
N LYS A 7 6.81 3.34 26.85
CA LYS A 7 5.97 4.27 27.61
C LYS A 7 4.54 3.75 27.83
N ALA A 8 4.43 2.50 28.29
CA ALA A 8 3.14 1.83 28.48
C ALA A 8 2.14 2.60 29.36
N GLN A 9 2.60 3.17 30.49
CA GLN A 9 1.73 3.93 31.40
C GLN A 9 1.15 5.19 30.73
N ALA A 10 1.99 5.97 30.03
CA ALA A 10 1.55 7.17 29.33
C ALA A 10 0.59 6.82 28.16
N LEU A 11 0.83 5.70 27.47
CA LEU A 11 -0.08 5.21 26.45
C LEU A 11 -1.42 4.78 27.04
N GLN A 12 -1.43 4.08 28.17
CA GLN A 12 -2.66 3.69 28.85
C GLN A 12 -3.51 4.91 29.24
N GLU A 13 -2.91 5.89 29.93
CA GLU A 13 -3.59 7.13 30.32
C GLU A 13 -4.15 7.88 29.11
N TYR A 14 -3.38 7.94 28.02
CA TYR A 14 -3.82 8.56 26.78
C TYR A 14 -5.00 7.83 26.14
N LEU A 15 -4.94 6.50 26.00
CA LEU A 15 -6.02 5.71 25.40
C LEU A 15 -7.30 5.74 26.26
N GLN A 16 -7.17 5.78 27.59
CA GLN A 16 -8.29 5.96 28.51
C GLN A 16 -8.92 7.34 28.38
N ALA A 17 -8.11 8.40 28.30
CA ALA A 17 -8.61 9.77 28.09
C ALA A 17 -9.33 9.94 26.76
N LYS A 18 -8.97 9.16 25.73
CA LYS A 18 -9.68 9.10 24.44
C LYS A 18 -10.92 8.20 24.44
N GLY A 19 -11.15 7.43 25.51
CA GLY A 19 -12.22 6.44 25.57
C GLY A 19 -11.98 5.19 24.71
N TRP A 20 -10.75 4.99 24.21
CA TRP A 20 -10.39 3.81 23.42
C TRP A 20 -10.06 2.60 24.28
N LEU A 21 -9.67 2.83 25.54
CA LEU A 21 -9.60 1.84 26.61
C LEU A 21 -10.53 2.22 27.76
N LYS A 22 -11.08 1.22 28.44
CA LYS A 22 -11.86 1.46 29.67
C LYS A 22 -10.94 1.81 30.85
N GLU A 23 -11.44 2.53 31.84
CA GLU A 23 -10.68 2.86 33.07
C GLU A 23 -10.12 1.63 33.78
N TYR A 24 -10.85 0.51 33.76
CA TYR A 24 -10.47 -0.75 34.40
C TYR A 24 -9.83 -1.76 33.43
N GLU A 25 -9.37 -1.31 32.26
CA GLU A 25 -8.75 -2.14 31.22
C GLU A 25 -7.25 -1.78 31.11
N PRO A 26 -6.38 -2.26 32.01
CA PRO A 26 -4.96 -1.93 31.97
C PRO A 26 -4.25 -2.61 30.80
N ILE A 27 -3.20 -1.95 30.31
CA ILE A 27 -2.30 -2.52 29.31
C ILE A 27 -1.45 -3.60 29.99
N PHE A 28 -1.55 -4.83 29.47
CA PHE A 28 -0.78 -5.98 29.89
C PHE A 28 0.57 -6.04 29.17
N SER A 29 0.58 -5.81 27.85
CA SER A 29 1.81 -5.79 27.06
C SER A 29 1.68 -4.90 25.83
N LEU A 30 2.83 -4.44 25.35
CA LEU A 30 2.98 -3.76 24.07
C LEU A 30 3.94 -4.55 23.20
N GLU A 31 3.63 -4.65 21.92
CA GLU A 31 4.50 -5.27 20.92
C GLU A 31 4.47 -4.49 19.61
N ILE A 32 5.53 -4.59 18.83
CA ILE A 32 5.57 -4.11 17.46
C ILE A 32 5.07 -5.27 16.59
N PRO A 33 3.89 -5.17 15.95
CA PRO A 33 3.28 -6.29 15.23
C PRO A 33 3.92 -6.59 13.87
N GLY A 34 4.86 -5.74 13.41
CA GLY A 34 5.60 -5.91 12.17
C GLY A 34 6.50 -4.72 11.87
N GLU A 35 7.36 -4.84 10.86
CA GLU A 35 8.18 -3.73 10.36
C GLU A 35 7.30 -2.74 9.57
N GLY A 36 6.67 -1.80 10.27
CA GLY A 36 5.84 -0.76 9.66
C GLY A 36 6.63 0.07 8.65
N ASN A 37 6.07 0.30 7.46
CA ASN A 37 6.73 1.09 6.42
C ASN A 37 6.64 2.60 6.72
N MET A 38 5.42 3.13 6.81
CA MET A 38 5.16 4.56 6.96
C MET A 38 4.99 5.01 8.40
N ASN A 39 4.43 4.17 9.26
CA ASN A 39 3.92 4.57 10.57
C ASN A 39 4.53 3.75 11.70
N TYR A 40 4.61 4.37 12.88
CA TYR A 40 4.96 3.65 14.10
C TYR A 40 3.72 2.95 14.65
N THR A 41 3.74 1.62 14.67
CA THR A 41 2.59 0.78 15.01
C THR A 41 2.87 -0.03 16.27
N LEU A 42 1.93 -0.01 17.20
CA LEU A 42 1.94 -0.83 18.40
C LEU A 42 0.69 -1.69 18.44
N ARG A 43 0.85 -2.98 18.74
CA ARG A 43 -0.25 -3.80 19.26
C ARG A 43 -0.28 -3.64 20.76
N VAL A 44 -1.44 -3.19 21.25
CA VAL A 44 -1.75 -3.04 22.67
C VAL A 44 -2.55 -4.26 23.09
N ARG A 45 -2.04 -4.99 24.08
CA ARG A 45 -2.73 -6.12 24.68
C ARG A 45 -3.22 -5.74 26.07
N THR A 46 -4.50 -5.96 26.32
CA THR A 46 -5.13 -5.83 27.63
C THR A 46 -5.53 -7.24 28.12
N HIS A 47 -6.16 -7.33 29.29
CA HIS A 47 -6.74 -8.59 29.75
C HIS A 47 -8.01 -8.97 28.96
N ASP A 48 -8.68 -8.00 28.35
CA ASP A 48 -9.98 -8.19 27.70
C ASP A 48 -9.84 -8.43 26.19
N ARG A 49 -8.86 -7.79 25.54
CA ARG A 49 -8.71 -7.78 24.08
C ARG A 49 -7.33 -7.28 23.64
N THR A 50 -7.15 -7.21 22.32
CA THR A 50 -6.05 -6.50 21.67
C THR A 50 -6.58 -5.42 20.74
N LEU A 51 -5.76 -4.38 20.51
CA LEU A 51 -6.01 -3.34 19.52
C LEU A 51 -4.69 -2.88 18.90
N ILE A 52 -4.78 -2.29 17.70
CA ILE A 52 -3.65 -1.68 17.01
C ILE A 52 -3.71 -0.17 17.21
N VAL A 53 -2.60 0.45 17.58
CA VAL A 53 -2.45 1.91 17.68
C VAL A 53 -1.31 2.34 16.77
N LYS A 54 -1.63 3.16 15.77
CA LYS A 54 -0.70 3.65 14.76
C LYS A 54 -0.50 5.15 14.92
N GLN A 55 0.74 5.61 14.81
CA GLN A 55 1.06 7.03 14.72
C GLN A 55 1.80 7.33 13.43
N ALA A 56 1.25 8.26 12.65
CA ALA A 56 1.98 8.91 11.57
C ALA A 56 2.90 9.97 12.16
N ARG A 57 4.19 9.82 11.92
CA ARG A 57 5.22 10.80 12.30
C ARG A 57 5.50 11.74 11.11
N PRO A 58 6.17 12.89 11.29
CA PRO A 58 6.46 13.82 10.18
C PRO A 58 7.52 13.29 9.18
N TYR A 59 7.74 11.98 9.17
CA TYR A 59 8.67 11.24 8.33
C TYR A 59 8.14 9.81 8.09
N VAL A 60 8.75 9.11 7.13
CA VAL A 60 8.52 7.69 6.86
C VAL A 60 9.21 6.86 7.95
N GLU A 61 8.47 6.02 8.69
CA GLU A 61 9.04 5.29 9.84
C GLU A 61 10.24 4.41 9.44
N LYS A 62 10.17 3.70 8.31
CA LYS A 62 11.27 2.89 7.77
C LYS A 62 12.46 3.71 7.27
N TYR A 63 12.21 4.96 6.85
CA TYR A 63 13.22 5.86 6.30
C TYR A 63 13.11 7.26 6.94
N PRO A 64 13.55 7.44 8.20
CA PRO A 64 13.32 8.68 8.96
C PRO A 64 13.89 9.96 8.34
N GLN A 65 14.81 9.83 7.37
CA GLN A 65 15.34 10.94 6.58
C GLN A 65 14.35 11.49 5.54
N ILE A 66 13.30 10.74 5.20
CA ILE A 66 12.28 11.12 4.23
C ILE A 66 11.13 11.76 4.99
N SER A 67 10.94 13.07 4.80
CA SER A 67 9.80 13.81 5.38
C SER A 67 8.48 13.32 4.79
N ALA A 68 7.45 13.18 5.63
CA ALA A 68 6.12 12.75 5.21
C ALA A 68 5.04 13.45 6.06
N PRO A 69 3.90 13.85 5.48
CA PRO A 69 2.83 14.54 6.20
C PRO A 69 2.19 13.61 7.24
N CYS A 70 2.04 14.06 8.49
CA CYS A 70 1.44 13.21 9.52
C CYS A 70 -0.08 13.08 9.34
N GLU A 71 -0.69 14.03 8.65
CA GLU A 71 -2.11 14.08 8.31
C GLU A 71 -2.56 12.86 7.49
N ARG A 72 -1.63 12.07 6.95
CA ARG A 72 -1.92 10.77 6.33
C ARG A 72 -2.68 9.82 7.27
N ALA A 73 -2.44 9.88 8.59
CA ALA A 73 -3.22 9.11 9.56
C ALA A 73 -4.69 9.55 9.64
N VAL A 74 -4.96 10.84 9.41
CA VAL A 74 -6.33 11.39 9.37
C VAL A 74 -7.02 10.95 8.09
N VAL A 75 -6.33 11.01 6.95
CA VAL A 75 -6.85 10.50 5.67
C VAL A 75 -7.13 9.00 5.74
N GLU A 76 -6.25 8.21 6.38
CA GLU A 76 -6.48 6.79 6.66
C GLU A 76 -7.74 6.58 7.51
N ALA A 77 -7.94 7.36 8.58
CA ALA A 77 -9.14 7.29 9.40
C ALA A 77 -10.42 7.62 8.62
N HIS A 78 -10.41 8.68 7.80
CA HIS A 78 -11.53 9.03 6.92
C HIS A 78 -11.86 7.91 5.93
N PHE A 79 -10.87 7.16 5.44
CA PHE A 79 -11.11 5.99 4.61
C PHE A 79 -11.93 4.95 5.38
N TYR A 80 -11.52 4.62 6.61
CA TYR A 80 -12.26 3.69 7.46
C TYR A 80 -13.68 4.18 7.75
N GLU A 81 -13.88 5.46 8.02
CA GLU A 81 -15.21 6.05 8.23
C GLU A 81 -16.07 5.95 6.96
N LYS A 82 -15.52 6.26 5.78
CA LYS A 82 -16.22 6.18 4.51
C LYS A 82 -16.71 4.77 4.19
N ILE A 83 -15.89 3.75 4.47
CA ILE A 83 -16.27 2.37 4.18
C ILE A 83 -17.27 1.79 5.21
N GLN A 84 -17.52 2.46 6.34
CA GLN A 84 -18.55 2.02 7.31
C GLN A 84 -19.97 2.02 6.72
N GLU A 85 -20.19 2.70 5.61
CA GLU A 85 -21.46 2.66 4.87
C GLU A 85 -21.63 1.35 4.08
N PHE A 86 -20.54 0.62 3.81
CA PHE A 86 -20.51 -0.55 2.92
C PHE A 86 -20.12 -1.82 3.67
N ALA A 87 -21.12 -2.56 4.16
CA ALA A 87 -20.90 -3.80 4.91
C ALA A 87 -20.04 -4.83 4.16
N SER A 88 -20.11 -4.86 2.82
CA SER A 88 -19.33 -5.76 1.97
C SER A 88 -17.85 -5.42 1.91
N ILE A 89 -17.45 -4.16 2.16
CA ILE A 89 -16.04 -3.75 2.24
C ILE A 89 -15.52 -3.95 3.66
N GLN A 90 -16.32 -3.62 4.67
CA GLN A 90 -15.94 -3.77 6.08
C GLN A 90 -15.47 -5.19 6.44
N THR A 91 -16.07 -6.22 5.84
CA THR A 91 -15.64 -7.60 6.09
C THR A 91 -14.19 -7.87 5.70
N PHE A 92 -13.59 -7.04 4.86
CA PHE A 92 -12.19 -7.14 4.44
C PHE A 92 -11.24 -6.28 5.27
N MET A 93 -11.70 -5.43 6.18
CA MET A 93 -10.83 -4.45 6.85
C MET A 93 -11.04 -4.48 8.37
N PRO A 94 -10.06 -4.01 9.17
CA PRO A 94 -10.27 -3.83 10.60
C PRO A 94 -11.26 -2.69 10.86
N ALA A 95 -12.01 -2.78 11.96
CA ALA A 95 -12.85 -1.68 12.41
C ALA A 95 -12.01 -0.51 12.97
N LEU A 96 -12.44 0.73 12.69
CA LEU A 96 -11.88 1.93 13.34
C LEU A 96 -12.42 2.05 14.76
N ILE A 97 -11.51 2.16 15.74
CA ILE A 97 -11.84 2.44 17.14
C ILE A 97 -11.89 3.95 17.38
N GLY A 98 -10.96 4.70 16.75
CA GLY A 98 -11.00 6.16 16.77
C GLY A 98 -9.72 6.79 16.23
N VAL A 99 -9.76 8.12 16.07
CA VAL A 99 -8.65 8.94 15.59
C VAL A 99 -8.44 10.15 16.50
N ASP A 100 -7.18 10.51 16.74
CA ASP A 100 -6.77 11.81 17.28
C ASP A 100 -5.97 12.53 16.19
N GLU A 101 -6.68 13.38 15.45
CA GLU A 101 -6.10 14.15 14.36
C GLU A 101 -4.93 15.02 14.82
N SER A 102 -5.03 15.63 16.01
CA SER A 102 -4.00 16.53 16.55
C SER A 102 -2.70 15.79 16.87
N ALA A 103 -2.79 14.51 17.21
CA ALA A 103 -1.64 13.66 17.50
C ALA A 103 -1.21 12.81 16.30
N CYS A 104 -1.96 12.84 15.19
CA CYS A 104 -1.80 11.95 14.04
C CYS A 104 -1.79 10.47 14.47
N ILE A 105 -2.68 10.10 15.41
CA ILE A 105 -2.81 8.75 15.97
C ILE A 105 -4.17 8.17 15.60
N LEU A 106 -4.19 6.92 15.15
CA LEU A 106 -5.40 6.14 14.92
C LEU A 106 -5.35 4.81 15.69
N ALA A 107 -6.52 4.35 16.14
CA ALA A 107 -6.70 3.07 16.81
C ALA A 107 -7.65 2.18 16.00
N LEU A 108 -7.25 0.93 15.77
CA LEU A 108 -7.97 -0.04 14.96
C LEU A 108 -8.19 -1.34 15.74
N GLU A 109 -9.20 -2.09 15.32
CA GLU A 109 -9.33 -3.51 15.63
C GLU A 109 -8.02 -4.24 15.30
N ASP A 110 -7.57 -5.08 16.22
CA ASP A 110 -6.50 -6.02 15.93
C ASP A 110 -7.08 -7.29 15.29
N LEU A 111 -6.58 -7.61 14.11
CA LEU A 111 -7.00 -8.78 13.33
C LEU A 111 -6.39 -10.09 13.84
N GLY A 112 -5.70 -10.03 14.98
CA GLY A 112 -5.12 -11.17 15.67
C GLY A 112 -3.85 -11.70 15.00
N THR A 113 -3.61 -12.99 15.16
CA THR A 113 -2.48 -13.67 14.51
C THR A 113 -2.66 -13.58 13.00
N SER A 114 -1.72 -12.94 12.34
CA SER A 114 -1.77 -12.71 10.91
C SER A 114 -0.37 -12.68 10.31
N SER A 115 -0.31 -12.93 9.01
CA SER A 115 0.89 -12.74 8.20
C SER A 115 0.52 -11.93 6.96
N ASP A 116 1.35 -10.98 6.59
CA ASP A 116 1.17 -10.31 5.31
C ASP A 116 1.40 -11.27 4.13
N TYR A 117 1.02 -10.87 2.91
CA TYR A 117 1.20 -11.69 1.71
C TYR A 117 2.59 -11.52 1.06
N THR A 118 3.56 -10.87 1.69
CA THR A 118 4.91 -10.73 1.13
C THR A 118 5.64 -12.07 1.01
N PHE A 119 5.15 -13.13 1.69
CA PHE A 119 5.62 -14.50 1.45
C PHE A 119 5.45 -14.92 -0.01
N LEU A 120 4.53 -14.33 -0.79
CA LEU A 120 4.35 -14.62 -2.20
C LEU A 120 5.60 -14.35 -3.05
N TYR A 121 6.52 -13.50 -2.58
CA TYR A 121 7.79 -13.24 -3.26
C TYR A 121 8.81 -14.36 -3.10
N GLN A 122 8.52 -15.35 -2.26
CA GLN A 122 9.36 -16.53 -2.07
C GLN A 122 9.05 -17.62 -3.11
N PRO A 123 10.03 -18.48 -3.43
CA PRO A 123 9.84 -19.50 -4.46
C PRO A 123 8.69 -20.45 -4.15
N GLN A 124 7.97 -20.86 -5.20
CA GLN A 124 6.85 -21.81 -5.16
C GLN A 124 5.64 -21.41 -4.29
N GLN A 125 5.58 -20.16 -3.80
CA GLN A 125 4.39 -19.65 -3.13
C GLN A 125 3.34 -19.24 -4.16
N LYS A 126 2.08 -19.61 -3.88
CA LYS A 126 0.96 -19.38 -4.79
C LYS A 126 -0.20 -18.74 -4.05
N LEU A 127 -0.78 -17.72 -4.68
CA LEU A 127 -2.05 -17.15 -4.28
C LEU A 127 -3.16 -18.11 -4.75
N SER A 128 -4.08 -18.47 -3.86
CA SER A 128 -5.21 -19.32 -4.29
C SER A 128 -6.20 -18.51 -5.14
N MET A 129 -6.97 -19.21 -6.00
CA MET A 129 -8.01 -18.58 -6.81
C MET A 129 -9.06 -17.84 -5.97
N VAL A 130 -9.34 -18.33 -4.76
CA VAL A 130 -10.28 -17.69 -3.82
C VAL A 130 -9.70 -16.40 -3.26
N GLU A 131 -8.40 -16.38 -2.93
CA GLU A 131 -7.73 -15.17 -2.45
C GLU A 131 -7.57 -14.14 -3.58
N ALA A 132 -7.24 -14.57 -4.80
CA ALA A 132 -7.19 -13.72 -5.98
C ALA A 132 -8.55 -13.06 -6.30
N GLU A 133 -9.62 -13.86 -6.23
CA GLU A 133 -10.99 -13.38 -6.35
C GLU A 133 -11.36 -12.38 -5.25
N ALA A 134 -11.00 -12.66 -4.01
CA ALA A 134 -11.25 -11.79 -2.86
C ALA A 134 -10.57 -10.42 -2.99
N LEU A 135 -9.30 -10.38 -3.39
CA LEU A 135 -8.56 -9.13 -3.63
C LEU A 135 -9.19 -8.29 -4.75
N ALA A 136 -9.55 -8.95 -5.86
CA ALA A 136 -10.18 -8.29 -6.99
C ALA A 136 -11.59 -7.75 -6.65
N HIS A 137 -12.39 -8.55 -5.93
CA HIS A 137 -13.70 -8.12 -5.45
C HIS A 137 -13.61 -6.94 -4.48
N PHE A 138 -12.61 -6.92 -3.57
CA PHE A 138 -12.39 -5.79 -2.69
C PHE A 138 -12.17 -4.50 -3.49
N LEU A 139 -11.24 -4.50 -4.46
CA LEU A 139 -10.98 -3.32 -5.30
C LEU A 139 -12.20 -2.91 -6.11
N ALA A 140 -12.89 -3.86 -6.75
CA ALA A 140 -14.08 -3.56 -7.54
C ALA A 140 -15.18 -2.91 -6.70
N MET A 141 -15.45 -3.46 -5.50
CA MET A 141 -16.43 -2.87 -4.57
C MET A 141 -15.98 -1.49 -4.09
N LEU A 142 -14.72 -1.32 -3.71
CA LEU A 142 -14.19 -0.03 -3.29
C LEU A 142 -14.41 1.01 -4.40
N HIS A 143 -13.95 0.74 -5.62
CA HIS A 143 -14.00 1.69 -6.72
C HIS A 143 -15.43 2.04 -7.17
N GLN A 144 -16.37 1.07 -7.11
CA GLN A 144 -17.75 1.25 -7.56
C GLN A 144 -18.63 1.89 -6.48
N LEU A 145 -18.54 1.43 -5.23
CA LEU A 145 -19.42 1.89 -4.15
C LEU A 145 -19.05 3.27 -3.63
N THR A 146 -17.78 3.65 -3.72
CA THR A 146 -17.31 4.97 -3.29
C THR A 146 -17.31 6.01 -4.39
N TRP A 147 -17.84 5.70 -5.58
CA TRP A 147 -17.84 6.63 -6.70
C TRP A 147 -18.62 7.91 -6.38
N GLU A 148 -18.03 9.07 -6.65
CA GLU A 148 -18.65 10.38 -6.39
C GLU A 148 -18.51 11.33 -7.59
N GLU A 149 -19.63 11.94 -7.98
CA GLU A 149 -19.65 12.96 -9.04
C GLU A 149 -18.96 14.26 -8.60
N THR A 150 -19.12 14.65 -7.33
CA THR A 150 -18.58 15.91 -6.78
C THR A 150 -17.75 15.62 -5.55
N LEU A 151 -16.48 16.05 -5.58
CA LEU A 151 -15.52 15.81 -4.50
C LEU A 151 -15.51 16.99 -3.52
N ASP A 152 -15.58 16.70 -2.22
CA ASP A 152 -15.54 17.69 -1.14
C ASP A 152 -14.12 18.10 -0.70
N GLY A 153 -13.10 17.37 -1.19
CA GLY A 153 -11.69 17.58 -0.87
C GLY A 153 -11.16 16.75 0.30
N THR A 154 -12.00 15.97 0.99
CA THR A 154 -11.62 15.14 2.15
C THR A 154 -10.49 14.18 1.81
N PHE A 155 -10.52 13.59 0.61
CA PHE A 155 -9.52 12.65 0.10
C PHE A 155 -8.55 13.28 -0.91
N ALA A 156 -8.31 14.59 -0.86
CA ALA A 156 -7.38 15.23 -1.80
C ALA A 156 -5.94 14.69 -1.65
N ASN A 157 -5.53 14.42 -0.40
CA ASN A 157 -4.28 13.77 0.02
C ASN A 157 -3.01 14.23 -0.75
N ARG A 158 -2.94 15.52 -1.13
CA ARG A 158 -2.00 16.03 -2.14
C ARG A 158 -0.53 15.83 -1.76
N ALA A 159 -0.18 16.07 -0.50
CA ALA A 159 1.19 15.94 -0.04
C ALA A 159 1.68 14.49 -0.12
N MET A 160 0.85 13.52 0.29
CA MET A 160 1.16 12.10 0.14
C MET A 160 1.23 11.67 -1.32
N ARG A 161 0.33 12.17 -2.17
CA ARG A 161 0.36 11.88 -3.62
C ARG A 161 1.63 12.40 -4.26
N VAL A 162 2.07 13.62 -3.94
CA VAL A 162 3.35 14.16 -4.44
C VAL A 162 4.51 13.30 -3.97
N LEU A 163 4.55 12.94 -2.69
CA LEU A 163 5.58 12.06 -2.13
C LEU A 163 5.62 10.72 -2.87
N ASN A 164 4.47 10.02 -2.99
CA ASN A 164 4.41 8.73 -3.66
C ASN A 164 4.73 8.84 -5.14
N HIS A 165 4.30 9.92 -5.79
CA HIS A 165 4.61 10.21 -7.19
C HIS A 165 6.12 10.27 -7.43
N GLU A 166 6.89 10.91 -6.55
CA GLU A 166 8.34 10.95 -6.71
C GLU A 166 8.96 9.55 -6.62
N HIS A 167 8.47 8.71 -5.70
CA HIS A 167 8.95 7.34 -5.52
C HIS A 167 8.51 6.37 -6.63
N ILE A 168 7.38 6.62 -7.29
CA ILE A 168 6.85 5.77 -8.35
C ILE A 168 7.34 6.23 -9.74
N PHE A 169 7.19 7.51 -10.07
CA PHE A 169 7.32 8.03 -11.44
C PHE A 169 8.62 8.81 -11.69
N LYS A 170 9.41 9.13 -10.65
CA LYS A 170 10.61 9.96 -10.79
C LYS A 170 11.89 9.24 -10.40
N PHE A 171 12.06 8.92 -9.11
CA PHE A 171 13.32 8.37 -8.58
C PHE A 171 13.75 7.05 -9.23
N PRO A 172 12.87 6.11 -9.64
CA PRO A 172 13.34 4.90 -10.33
C PRO A 172 14.02 5.20 -11.68
N PHE A 173 13.69 6.33 -12.31
CA PHE A 173 14.08 6.69 -13.67
C PHE A 173 15.18 7.77 -13.73
N VAL A 174 15.71 8.22 -12.58
CA VAL A 174 16.90 9.08 -12.55
C VAL A 174 18.16 8.23 -12.42
N GLU A 175 19.23 8.64 -13.12
CA GLU A 175 20.51 7.91 -13.16
C GLU A 175 21.09 7.71 -11.75
N ASN A 176 21.17 8.81 -11.00
CA ASN A 176 21.67 8.84 -9.62
C ASN A 176 20.51 9.02 -8.65
N ASN A 177 19.78 7.94 -8.39
CA ASN A 177 18.63 7.94 -7.48
C ASN A 177 18.99 7.71 -6.00
N GLY A 178 20.29 7.69 -5.68
CA GLY A 178 20.79 7.48 -4.33
C GLY A 178 20.72 6.03 -3.84
N PHE A 179 20.44 5.07 -4.73
CA PHE A 179 20.38 3.65 -4.41
C PHE A 179 21.27 2.85 -5.37
N ASP A 180 22.19 2.08 -4.80
CA ASP A 180 23.12 1.24 -5.57
C ASP A 180 22.46 -0.11 -5.87
N LEU A 181 22.04 -0.33 -7.11
CA LEU A 181 21.40 -1.58 -7.51
C LEU A 181 22.37 -2.77 -7.54
N ASP A 182 23.67 -2.53 -7.66
CA ASP A 182 24.67 -3.60 -7.60
C ASP A 182 24.78 -4.17 -6.18
N SER A 183 24.34 -3.44 -5.14
CA SER A 183 24.22 -4.00 -3.79
C SER A 183 23.15 -5.09 -3.68
N LEU A 184 22.25 -5.19 -4.67
CA LEU A 184 21.25 -6.25 -4.74
C LEU A 184 21.75 -7.42 -5.56
N HIS A 185 22.23 -7.16 -6.79
CA HIS A 185 22.84 -8.14 -7.67
C HIS A 185 23.90 -7.46 -8.55
N ASP A 186 25.10 -8.03 -8.56
CA ASP A 186 26.20 -7.55 -9.40
C ASP A 186 25.78 -7.39 -10.87
N GLY A 187 25.99 -6.19 -11.43
CA GLY A 187 25.70 -5.86 -12.82
C GLY A 187 24.29 -5.32 -13.07
N PHE A 188 23.41 -5.32 -12.07
CA PHE A 188 22.04 -4.83 -12.21
C PHE A 188 21.97 -3.32 -12.44
N GLN A 189 22.94 -2.56 -11.90
CA GLN A 189 23.04 -1.13 -12.17
C GLN A 189 23.22 -0.84 -13.67
N MET A 190 24.04 -1.63 -14.36
CA MET A 190 24.29 -1.48 -15.80
C MET A 190 23.02 -1.74 -16.62
N ILE A 191 22.28 -2.79 -16.29
CA ILE A 191 20.98 -3.11 -16.92
C ILE A 191 19.98 -1.97 -16.71
N SER A 192 19.89 -1.44 -15.49
CA SER A 192 18.96 -0.35 -15.17
C SER A 192 19.20 0.90 -16.01
N MET A 193 20.45 1.11 -16.48
CA MET A 193 20.83 2.32 -17.18
C MET A 193 20.10 2.46 -18.51
N ALA A 194 19.82 1.37 -19.21
CA ALA A 194 19.05 1.37 -20.46
C ALA A 194 17.70 2.07 -20.31
N TYR A 195 17.04 1.88 -19.17
CA TYR A 195 15.75 2.50 -18.83
C TYR A 195 15.93 3.91 -18.26
N LYS A 196 16.95 4.13 -17.43
CA LYS A 196 17.25 5.44 -16.81
C LYS A 196 17.77 6.48 -17.79
N VAL A 197 18.22 6.12 -18.99
CA VAL A 197 18.64 7.10 -20.03
C VAL A 197 17.67 7.20 -21.20
N ASP A 198 16.63 6.37 -21.27
CA ASP A 198 15.66 6.40 -22.36
C ASP A 198 14.74 7.65 -22.24
N PRO A 199 14.82 8.61 -23.18
CA PRO A 199 14.00 9.82 -23.14
C PRO A 199 12.52 9.55 -23.43
N TYR A 200 12.19 8.52 -24.20
CA TYR A 200 10.80 8.18 -24.54
C TYR A 200 10.10 7.54 -23.35
N LEU A 201 10.77 6.62 -22.66
CA LEU A 201 10.26 6.03 -21.42
C LEU A 201 10.02 7.10 -20.36
N LYS A 202 11.01 7.98 -20.12
CA LYS A 202 10.88 9.08 -19.15
C LYS A 202 9.68 9.96 -19.43
N LYS A 203 9.48 10.35 -20.70
CA LYS A 203 8.33 11.16 -21.10
C LYS A 203 7.01 10.42 -20.82
N LYS A 204 6.92 9.14 -21.16
CA LYS A 204 5.71 8.34 -20.94
C LYS A 204 5.40 8.15 -19.46
N VAL A 205 6.42 7.92 -18.64
CA VAL A 205 6.29 7.83 -17.17
C VAL A 205 5.88 9.16 -16.56
N GLU A 206 6.39 10.29 -17.05
CA GLU A 206 5.98 11.63 -16.62
C GLU A 206 4.50 11.89 -16.93
N GLU A 207 4.04 11.53 -18.15
CA GLU A 207 2.63 11.59 -18.53
C GLU A 207 1.74 10.74 -17.59
N LEU A 208 2.16 9.51 -17.28
CA LEU A 208 1.45 8.64 -16.32
C LEU A 208 1.46 9.20 -14.89
N GLY A 209 2.55 9.85 -14.49
CA GLY A 209 2.65 10.56 -13.22
C GLY A 209 1.64 11.70 -13.12
N HIS A 210 1.41 12.44 -14.20
CA HIS A 210 0.34 13.43 -14.27
C HIS A 210 -1.06 12.82 -14.17
N VAL A 211 -1.29 11.64 -14.75
CA VAL A 211 -2.55 10.90 -14.58
C VAL A 211 -2.75 10.52 -13.11
N TYR A 212 -1.72 9.97 -12.45
CA TYR A 212 -1.77 9.64 -11.02
C TYR A 212 -2.06 10.86 -10.12
N LEU A 213 -1.47 12.01 -10.45
CA LEU A 213 -1.67 13.27 -9.71
C LEU A 213 -3.02 13.97 -10.01
N SER A 214 -3.75 13.52 -11.03
CA SER A 214 -5.07 14.03 -11.38
C SER A 214 -6.17 13.43 -10.51
N ASP A 215 -7.22 14.19 -10.25
CA ASP A 215 -8.37 13.65 -9.51
C ASP A 215 -9.21 12.75 -10.41
N GLY A 216 -9.81 11.74 -9.80
CA GLY A 216 -10.82 10.90 -10.41
C GLY A 216 -12.07 10.86 -9.54
N HIS A 217 -12.93 9.89 -9.80
CA HIS A 217 -14.23 9.79 -9.13
C HIS A 217 -14.37 8.54 -8.26
N SER A 218 -13.40 7.64 -8.28
CA SER A 218 -13.39 6.43 -7.44
C SER A 218 -12.33 6.55 -6.36
N LEU A 219 -12.66 6.19 -5.12
CA LEU A 219 -11.69 6.16 -4.03
C LEU A 219 -10.75 4.98 -4.25
N LEU A 220 -9.44 5.25 -4.25
CA LEU A 220 -8.40 4.25 -4.36
C LEU A 220 -7.92 3.83 -2.98
N HIS A 221 -7.42 2.61 -2.85
CA HIS A 221 -6.56 2.22 -1.74
C HIS A 221 -5.22 2.98 -1.80
N GLY A 222 -4.63 3.11 -2.99
CA GLY A 222 -3.46 3.97 -3.26
C GLY A 222 -2.09 3.32 -3.01
N ASP A 223 -2.04 2.15 -2.38
CA ASP A 223 -0.85 1.27 -2.28
C ASP A 223 -1.29 -0.19 -2.09
N PHE A 224 -2.01 -0.76 -3.06
CA PHE A 224 -2.63 -2.10 -2.91
C PHE A 224 -1.67 -3.25 -3.24
N TYR A 225 -0.70 -3.50 -2.36
CA TYR A 225 0.33 -4.52 -2.55
C TYR A 225 0.33 -5.62 -1.46
N PRO A 226 1.07 -6.74 -1.61
CA PRO A 226 1.08 -7.84 -0.65
C PRO A 226 1.41 -7.49 0.80
N GLY A 227 2.09 -6.38 1.08
CA GLY A 227 2.32 -5.91 2.45
C GLY A 227 1.09 -5.29 3.11
N SER A 228 0.11 -4.86 2.32
CA SER A 228 -1.17 -4.30 2.76
C SER A 228 -2.29 -5.35 2.79
N TRP A 229 -1.97 -6.62 2.51
CA TRP A 229 -2.91 -7.73 2.62
C TRP A 229 -2.49 -8.61 3.79
N LEU A 230 -3.44 -8.99 4.65
CA LEU A 230 -3.20 -9.87 5.77
C LEU A 230 -3.97 -11.17 5.61
N LYS A 231 -3.28 -12.29 5.81
CA LYS A 231 -3.88 -13.59 6.01
C LYS A 231 -4.17 -13.75 7.50
N THR A 232 -5.46 -13.90 7.84
CA THR A 232 -5.92 -14.04 9.22
C THR A 232 -6.71 -15.34 9.38
N ASP A 233 -7.00 -15.73 10.62
CA ASP A 233 -7.89 -16.86 10.91
C ASP A 233 -9.31 -16.66 10.37
N SER A 234 -9.72 -15.39 10.16
CA SER A 234 -11.01 -15.00 9.59
C SER A 234 -11.00 -14.83 8.07
N GLY A 235 -9.87 -15.13 7.41
CA GLY A 235 -9.66 -14.96 5.98
C GLY A 235 -8.80 -13.75 5.62
N LEU A 236 -8.86 -13.36 4.35
CA LEU A 236 -8.08 -12.25 3.80
C LEU A 236 -8.60 -10.90 4.32
N LYS A 237 -7.67 -10.04 4.72
CA LYS A 237 -7.93 -8.66 5.13
C LYS A 237 -7.03 -7.68 4.39
N VAL A 238 -7.44 -6.42 4.32
CA VAL A 238 -6.73 -5.29 3.72
C VAL A 238 -6.53 -4.22 4.78
N ILE A 239 -5.36 -3.60 4.79
CA ILE A 239 -4.93 -2.58 5.76
C ILE A 239 -4.17 -1.45 5.08
N ASP A 240 -3.92 -0.37 5.84
CA ASP A 240 -3.04 0.74 5.47
C ASP A 240 -3.45 1.56 4.23
N PRO A 241 -4.72 2.03 4.13
CA PRO A 241 -5.16 2.90 3.02
C PRO A 241 -4.70 4.37 3.18
N GLU A 242 -3.52 4.63 3.75
CA GLU A 242 -3.04 6.00 4.05
C GLU A 242 -2.68 6.81 2.79
N PHE A 243 -2.46 6.11 1.67
CA PHE A 243 -2.26 6.69 0.35
C PHE A 243 -3.57 6.90 -0.41
N CYS A 244 -4.74 6.65 0.19
CA CYS A 244 -6.01 6.76 -0.51
C CYS A 244 -6.26 8.18 -1.02
N PHE A 245 -6.90 8.25 -2.19
CA PHE A 245 -7.41 9.47 -2.80
C PHE A 245 -8.43 9.12 -3.89
N TYR A 246 -9.20 10.12 -4.31
CA TYR A 246 -10.08 9.99 -5.47
C TYR A 246 -9.28 10.07 -6.78
N GLY A 247 -9.19 8.96 -7.51
CA GLY A 247 -8.28 8.80 -8.66
C GLY A 247 -8.79 7.83 -9.72
N CYS A 248 -7.88 7.36 -10.58
CA CYS A 248 -8.14 6.35 -11.60
C CYS A 248 -8.08 4.92 -11.01
N PRO A 249 -9.18 4.14 -11.04
CA PRO A 249 -9.22 2.74 -10.58
C PRO A 249 -8.13 1.84 -11.18
N GLU A 250 -7.69 2.17 -12.40
CA GLU A 250 -6.66 1.45 -13.11
C GLU A 250 -5.32 1.41 -12.36
N PHE A 251 -5.05 2.39 -11.49
CA PHE A 251 -3.83 2.44 -10.69
C PHE A 251 -3.76 1.26 -9.70
N ASP A 252 -4.78 1.07 -8.86
CA ASP A 252 -4.78 -0.03 -7.87
C ASP A 252 -4.76 -1.40 -8.55
N LEU A 253 -5.49 -1.57 -9.66
CA LEU A 253 -5.50 -2.82 -10.42
C LEU A 253 -4.14 -3.08 -11.10
N GLY A 254 -3.47 -2.03 -11.57
CA GLY A 254 -2.13 -2.11 -12.12
C GLY A 254 -1.10 -2.51 -11.07
N VAL A 255 -1.19 -1.92 -9.87
CA VAL A 255 -0.35 -2.28 -8.72
C VAL A 255 -0.57 -3.75 -8.34
N LEU A 256 -1.82 -4.19 -8.19
CA LEU A 256 -2.14 -5.59 -7.93
C LEU A 256 -1.50 -6.52 -8.96
N THR A 257 -1.71 -6.23 -10.25
CA THR A 257 -1.21 -7.05 -11.36
C THR A 257 0.33 -7.13 -11.35
N ALA A 258 1.01 -6.00 -11.13
CA ALA A 258 2.46 -5.93 -11.06
C ALA A 258 3.02 -6.83 -9.95
N HIS A 259 2.39 -6.83 -8.78
CA HIS A 259 2.82 -7.67 -7.66
C HIS A 259 2.56 -9.16 -7.90
N LEU A 260 1.50 -9.53 -8.62
CA LEU A 260 1.27 -10.91 -9.04
C LEU A 260 2.32 -11.38 -10.06
N MET A 261 2.72 -10.51 -10.98
CA MET A 261 3.80 -10.79 -11.95
C MET A 261 5.16 -10.93 -11.25
N MET A 262 5.52 -10.00 -10.37
CA MET A 262 6.79 -10.06 -9.62
C MET A 262 6.86 -11.25 -8.66
N SER A 263 5.72 -11.77 -8.19
CA SER A 263 5.62 -12.99 -7.39
C SER A 263 5.44 -14.26 -8.23
N LYS A 264 5.57 -14.19 -9.57
CA LYS A 264 5.47 -15.33 -10.50
C LYS A 264 4.18 -16.14 -10.32
N GLN A 265 3.07 -15.46 -10.07
CA GLN A 265 1.74 -16.09 -10.15
C GLN A 265 1.45 -16.46 -11.61
N ASP A 266 0.72 -17.56 -11.80
CA ASP A 266 0.36 -18.03 -13.13
C ASP A 266 -0.70 -17.15 -13.81
N GLU A 267 -0.79 -17.28 -15.13
CA GLU A 267 -1.74 -16.51 -15.94
C GLU A 267 -3.19 -16.76 -15.56
N ASP A 268 -3.54 -17.96 -15.08
CA ASP A 268 -4.91 -18.27 -14.67
C ASP A 268 -5.29 -17.50 -13.40
N THR A 269 -4.36 -17.35 -12.45
CA THR A 269 -4.52 -16.50 -11.27
C THR A 269 -4.75 -15.03 -11.67
N ILE A 270 -3.94 -14.50 -12.57
CA ILE A 270 -4.10 -13.13 -13.06
C ILE A 270 -5.43 -12.99 -13.80
N ARG A 271 -5.79 -13.94 -14.67
CA ARG A 271 -7.09 -13.94 -15.37
C ARG A 271 -8.26 -13.94 -14.39
N LYS A 272 -8.16 -14.69 -13.29
CA LYS A 272 -9.18 -14.74 -12.25
C LYS A 272 -9.37 -13.37 -11.58
N VAL A 273 -8.30 -12.61 -11.36
CA VAL A 273 -8.38 -11.22 -10.86
C VAL A 273 -9.22 -10.36 -11.81
N TYR A 274 -8.91 -10.34 -13.10
CA TYR A 274 -9.68 -9.54 -14.07
C TYR A 274 -11.14 -9.99 -14.18
N GLN A 275 -11.40 -11.31 -14.14
CA GLN A 275 -12.77 -11.84 -14.14
C GLN A 275 -13.58 -11.39 -12.92
N ALA A 276 -12.97 -11.39 -11.73
CA ALA A 276 -13.61 -10.99 -10.49
C ALA A 276 -13.74 -9.47 -10.35
N TYR A 277 -12.75 -8.71 -10.86
CA TYR A 277 -12.81 -7.25 -10.87
C TYR A 277 -13.94 -6.74 -11.77
N GLY A 278 -14.13 -7.38 -12.93
CA GLY A 278 -15.18 -7.03 -13.88
C GLY A 278 -14.70 -6.04 -14.94
N ASP A 279 -15.54 -5.05 -15.26
CA ASP A 279 -15.29 -4.13 -16.36
C ASP A 279 -14.14 -3.15 -16.06
N VAL A 280 -13.15 -3.12 -16.96
CA VAL A 280 -11.98 -2.23 -16.88
C VAL A 280 -12.12 -1.19 -17.97
N LYS A 281 -12.37 0.07 -17.58
CA LYS A 281 -12.64 1.17 -18.52
C LYS A 281 -11.45 1.45 -19.44
N ASN A 282 -10.23 1.39 -18.90
CA ASN A 282 -9.01 1.59 -19.67
C ASN A 282 -7.95 0.50 -19.39
N PRO A 283 -8.03 -0.66 -20.07
CA PRO A 283 -7.07 -1.76 -19.87
C PRO A 283 -5.63 -1.37 -20.21
N GLN A 284 -5.43 -0.46 -21.18
CA GLN A 284 -4.10 0.03 -21.53
C GLN A 284 -3.47 0.81 -20.37
N LEU A 285 -4.25 1.61 -19.65
CA LEU A 285 -3.75 2.35 -18.50
C LEU A 285 -3.41 1.41 -17.32
N VAL A 286 -4.12 0.29 -17.17
CA VAL A 286 -3.76 -0.77 -16.21
C VAL A 286 -2.41 -1.38 -16.57
N ASP A 287 -2.19 -1.75 -17.83
CA ASP A 287 -0.88 -2.24 -18.32
C ASP A 287 0.22 -1.21 -18.02
N GLN A 288 -0.02 0.06 -18.34
CA GLN A 288 0.96 1.13 -18.13
C GLN A 288 1.32 1.29 -16.64
N PHE A 289 0.34 1.33 -15.73
CA PHE A 289 0.62 1.37 -14.30
C PHE A 289 1.26 0.09 -13.78
N THR A 290 0.91 -1.07 -14.35
CA THR A 290 1.56 -2.36 -14.05
C THR A 290 3.06 -2.27 -14.36
N GLY A 291 3.43 -1.80 -15.55
CA GLY A 291 4.82 -1.66 -15.94
C GLY A 291 5.57 -0.66 -15.06
N VAL A 292 4.97 0.49 -14.74
CA VAL A 292 5.59 1.48 -13.84
C VAL A 292 5.82 0.88 -12.44
N GLU A 293 4.85 0.13 -11.90
CA GLU A 293 4.99 -0.51 -10.59
C GLU A 293 6.12 -1.54 -10.58
N ILE A 294 6.23 -2.38 -11.62
CA ILE A 294 7.34 -3.33 -11.76
C ILE A 294 8.68 -2.58 -11.76
N MET A 295 8.82 -1.55 -12.60
CA MET A 295 10.04 -0.77 -12.69
C MET A 295 10.37 -0.03 -11.39
N ARG A 296 9.37 0.56 -10.69
CA ARG A 296 9.62 1.29 -9.44
C ARG A 296 10.10 0.37 -8.31
N ARG A 297 9.63 -0.88 -8.26
CA ARG A 297 10.04 -1.87 -7.27
C ARG A 297 11.39 -2.50 -7.58
N LEU A 298 11.76 -2.63 -8.86
CA LEU A 298 13.06 -3.14 -9.26
C LEU A 298 14.16 -2.07 -9.21
N LEU A 299 13.87 -0.84 -9.63
CA LEU A 299 14.88 0.21 -9.82
C LEU A 299 14.89 1.28 -8.71
N GLY A 300 13.84 1.36 -7.90
CA GLY A 300 13.66 2.38 -6.87
C GLY A 300 14.18 2.00 -5.47
N LEU A 301 13.97 2.88 -4.50
CA LEU A 301 14.44 2.70 -3.12
C LEU A 301 13.62 1.67 -2.32
N ALA A 302 12.32 1.56 -2.60
CA ALA A 302 11.38 0.74 -1.84
C ALA A 302 11.42 -0.74 -2.26
N GLN A 303 12.56 -1.38 -1.96
CA GLN A 303 12.85 -2.77 -2.34
C GLN A 303 11.92 -3.78 -1.65
N LEU A 304 11.65 -4.86 -2.38
CA LEU A 304 10.84 -6.01 -1.97
C LEU A 304 11.75 -7.23 -1.75
N PRO A 305 11.36 -8.19 -0.90
CA PRO A 305 12.12 -9.43 -0.67
C PRO A 305 11.94 -10.44 -1.82
N LEU A 306 12.24 -10.01 -3.04
CA LEU A 306 12.04 -10.78 -4.28
C LEU A 306 13.08 -11.88 -4.42
N SER A 307 12.62 -13.12 -4.58
CA SER A 307 13.48 -14.27 -4.90
C SER A 307 13.60 -14.46 -6.42
N LEU A 308 14.01 -13.39 -7.11
CA LEU A 308 14.17 -13.34 -8.58
C LEU A 308 15.64 -13.40 -8.95
N SER A 309 16.00 -14.15 -9.98
CA SER A 309 17.34 -14.10 -10.58
C SER A 309 17.55 -12.77 -11.34
N LEU A 310 18.79 -12.49 -11.75
CA LEU A 310 19.07 -11.31 -12.59
C LEU A 310 18.31 -11.40 -13.93
N LEU A 311 18.30 -12.58 -14.54
CA LEU A 311 17.53 -12.84 -15.77
C LEU A 311 16.03 -12.58 -15.58
N ASP A 312 15.45 -13.05 -14.47
CA ASP A 312 14.03 -12.78 -14.18
C ASP A 312 13.74 -11.28 -14.06
N LYS A 313 14.66 -10.51 -13.48
CA LYS A 313 14.52 -9.05 -13.36
C LYS A 313 14.64 -8.37 -14.72
N GLU A 314 15.54 -8.84 -15.59
CA GLU A 314 15.67 -8.36 -16.97
C GLU A 314 14.37 -8.59 -17.76
N GLU A 315 13.85 -9.82 -17.75
CA GLU A 315 12.60 -10.18 -18.44
C GLU A 315 11.40 -9.35 -17.95
N LEU A 316 11.32 -9.10 -16.63
CA LEU A 316 10.29 -8.24 -16.05
C LEU A 316 10.45 -6.77 -16.47
N LEU A 317 11.68 -6.26 -16.55
CA LEU A 317 11.93 -4.89 -17.02
C LEU A 317 11.57 -4.72 -18.50
N GLU A 318 11.90 -5.70 -19.34
CA GLU A 318 11.52 -5.71 -20.76
C GLU A 318 10.00 -5.74 -20.93
N THR A 319 9.32 -6.65 -20.21
CA THR A 319 7.85 -6.74 -20.21
C THR A 319 7.21 -5.43 -19.73
N ALA A 320 7.73 -4.86 -18.64
CA ALA A 320 7.24 -3.61 -18.09
C ALA A 320 7.43 -2.44 -19.06
N TYR A 321 8.56 -2.41 -19.79
CA TYR A 321 8.83 -1.40 -20.80
C TYR A 321 7.78 -1.46 -21.91
N GLU A 322 7.51 -2.65 -22.45
CA GLU A 322 6.49 -2.84 -23.47
C GLU A 322 5.12 -2.39 -22.99
N MET A 323 4.74 -2.73 -21.75
CA MET A 323 3.47 -2.31 -21.14
C MET A 323 3.35 -0.78 -21.04
N ILE A 324 4.42 -0.09 -20.64
CA ILE A 324 4.43 1.38 -20.54
C ILE A 324 4.33 2.03 -21.92
N MET A 325 5.02 1.46 -22.92
CA MET A 325 5.17 2.07 -24.25
C MET A 325 4.00 1.82 -25.21
N LYS A 326 3.06 0.92 -24.88
CA LYS A 326 1.78 0.77 -25.60
C LYS A 326 1.00 2.08 -25.65
#